data_AF-A0A1I4RP09-F1
#
_entry.id   AF-A0A1I4RP09-F1
#
_cell.length_a   1.000
_cell.length_b   1.000
_cell.length_c   1.000
_cell.angle_alpha   90.00
_cell.angle_beta   90.00
_cell.angle_gamma   90.00
#
_symmetry.space_group_name_H-M   'P 1'
#
loop_
_entity.id
_entity.type
_entity.pdbx_description
1 polymer ?
#
loop_
_entity_poly.entity_id
_entity_poly.type
_entity_poly.pdbx_seq_one_letter_code
_entity_poly.pdbx_strand_id
1 'polypeptide(L)' 'MKFKAQTKQNHLLERISTQHLVVGIDIAQQTHVARAVNFRGILLGTPLHFSNDDAGFSLLLQ' A
#
# COMPACT_ATOMS: atom_id res chain seq x y z
N MET A 1 -21.33 -1.31 18.68
CA MET A 1 -19.95 -1.55 19.15
C MET A 1 -19.06 -1.94 17.98
N LYS A 2 -18.32 -0.98 17.38
CA LYS A 2 -17.36 -1.21 16.26
C LYS A 2 -15.88 -1.14 16.70
N PHE A 3 -15.62 -0.96 17.99
CA PHE A 3 -14.30 -0.58 18.51
C PHE A 3 -13.22 -1.66 18.40
N LYS A 4 -13.53 -2.94 18.63
CA LYS A 4 -12.50 -3.99 18.75
C LYS A 4 -11.67 -4.23 17.48
N ALA A 5 -12.29 -4.20 16.30
CA ALA A 5 -11.58 -4.46 15.04
C ALA A 5 -10.68 -3.27 14.65
N GLN A 6 -11.18 -2.04 14.80
CA GLN A 6 -10.43 -0.81 14.56
C GLN A 6 -9.19 -0.71 15.47
N THR A 7 -9.34 -1.00 16.77
CA THR A 7 -8.21 -1.00 17.72
C THR A 7 -7.14 -2.01 17.31
N LYS A 8 -7.54 -3.21 16.87
CA LYS A 8 -6.58 -4.24 16.42
C LYS A 8 -5.80 -3.78 15.19
N GLN A 9 -6.45 -3.15 14.23
CA GLN A 9 -5.79 -2.65 13.01
C GLN A 9 -4.87 -1.47 13.31
N ASN A 10 -5.29 -0.55 14.18
CA ASN A 10 -4.45 0.56 14.62
C ASN A 10 -3.17 0.08 15.33
N HIS A 11 -3.26 -0.96 16.17
CA HIS A 11 -2.07 -1.56 16.79
C HIS A 11 -1.09 -2.20 15.80
N LEU A 12 -1.54 -2.62 14.61
CA LEU A 12 -0.65 -3.11 13.57
C LEU A 12 0.07 -1.96 12.85
N LEU A 13 -0.62 -0.82 12.65
CA LEU A 13 -0.02 0.39 12.08
C LEU A 13 1.05 0.98 13.02
N GLU A 14 0.83 0.91 14.33
CA GLU A 14 1.82 1.33 15.35
C GLU A 14 3.14 0.53 15.29
N ARG A 15 3.16 -0.64 14.64
CA ARG A 15 4.37 -1.47 14.49
C ARG A 15 5.21 -1.10 13.26
N ILE A 16 4.72 -0.22 12.39
CA ILE A 16 5.49 0.28 11.25
C ILE A 16 6.72 1.03 11.79
N SER A 17 7.90 0.58 11.39
CA SER A 17 9.19 1.13 11.80
C SER A 17 10.00 1.61 10.60
N THR A 18 11.18 2.17 10.86
CA THR A 18 12.10 2.66 9.83
C THR A 18 12.57 1.59 8.82
N GLN A 19 12.40 0.31 9.15
CA GLN A 19 12.76 -0.82 8.29
C GLN A 19 11.62 -1.26 7.35
N HIS A 20 10.45 -0.63 7.46
CA HIS A 20 9.28 -0.99 6.66
C HIS A 20 9.12 -0.04 5.47
N LEU A 21 8.76 -0.63 4.33
CA LEU A 21 8.22 0.09 3.19
C LEU A 21 6.70 0.02 3.24
N VAL A 22 6.03 1.17 3.12
CA VAL A 22 4.57 1.23 3.03
C VAL A 22 4.19 1.43 1.57
N VAL A 23 3.37 0.52 1.04
CA VAL A 23 2.87 0.60 -0.34
C VAL A 23 1.36 0.81 -0.30
N GLY A 24 0.90 1.95 -0.80
CA GLY A 24 -0.52 2.25 -0.98
C GLY A 24 -0.92 2.01 -2.44
N ILE A 25 -2.07 1.37 -2.68
CA ILE A 25 -2.55 1.05 -4.02
C ILE A 25 -3.94 1.66 -4.21
N ASP A 26 -4.06 2.55 -5.20
CA ASP A 26 -5.33 3.07 -5.67
C ASP A 26 -5.91 2.08 -6.70
N ILE A 27 -7.05 1.47 -6.38
CA ILE A 27 -7.71 0.47 -7.22
C ILE A 27 -8.81 1.14 -8.08
N ALA A 28 -8.69 1.03 -9.41
CA ALA A 28 -9.71 1.45 -10.38
C ALA A 28 -9.98 0.38 -11.43
N GLN A 29 -11.02 0.55 -12.26
CA GLN A 29 -11.53 -0.50 -13.15
C GLN A 29 -10.52 -1.01 -14.18
N GLN A 30 -9.66 -0.15 -14.71
CA GLN A 30 -8.74 -0.47 -15.81
C GLN A 30 -7.27 -0.44 -15.38
N THR A 31 -6.91 0.50 -14.51
CA THR A 31 -5.52 0.74 -14.11
C THR A 31 -5.45 1.02 -12.62
N HIS A 32 -4.53 0.36 -11.96
CA HIS A 32 -4.17 0.58 -10.56
C HIS A 32 -2.92 1.45 -10.48
N VAL A 33 -2.76 2.14 -9.36
CA VAL A 33 -1.59 2.97 -9.09
C VAL A 33 -1.02 2.63 -7.73
N ALA A 34 0.18 2.06 -7.68
CA ALA A 34 0.92 1.82 -6.45
C ALA A 34 1.89 2.97 -6.16
N ARG A 35 1.95 3.39 -4.88
CA ARG A 35 2.89 4.39 -4.38
C ARG A 35 3.64 3.83 -3.18
N ALA A 36 4.96 3.96 -3.20
CA ALA A 36 5.82 3.64 -2.09
C ALA A 36 6.06 4.88 -1.23
N VAL A 37 5.93 4.73 0.08
CA VAL A 37 6.30 5.75 1.06
C VAL A 37 7.11 5.11 2.18
N ASN A 38 8.02 5.86 2.79
CA ASN A 38 8.67 5.40 4.02
C ASN A 38 7.70 5.46 5.21
N PHE A 39 8.15 4.99 6.39
CA PHE A 39 7.35 5.00 7.62
C PHE A 39 6.81 6.38 8.05
N ARG A 40 7.39 7.48 7.54
CA ARG A 40 6.95 8.87 7.80
C ARG A 40 5.94 9.37 6.76
N GLY A 41 5.59 8.57 5.76
CA GLY A 41 4.74 8.98 4.65
C GLY A 41 5.46 9.78 3.56
N ILE A 42 6.79 9.83 3.56
CA ILE A 42 7.55 10.51 2.49
C ILE A 42 7.58 9.62 1.26
N LEU A 43 7.19 10.18 0.11
CA LEU A 43 7.17 9.47 -1.17
C LEU A 43 8.56 8.97 -1.57
N LEU A 44 8.63 7.73 -2.03
CA LEU A 44 9.84 7.10 -2.54
C LEU A 44 9.64 6.77 -4.02
N GLY A 45 10.42 7.42 -4.89
CA GLY A 45 10.38 7.18 -6.33
C GLY A 45 9.09 7.67 -7.01
N THR A 46 8.78 7.06 -8.15
CA THR A 46 7.61 7.40 -8.98
C THR A 46 6.49 6.37 -8.77
N PRO A 47 5.21 6.78 -8.93
CA PRO A 47 4.10 5.83 -8.90
C PRO A 47 4.23 4.73 -9.97
N LEU A 48 3.85 3.51 -9.62
CA LEU A 48 3.76 2.37 -10.54
C LEU A 48 2.32 2.23 -11.03
N HIS A 49 2.12 2.35 -12.33
CA HIS A 49 0.83 2.12 -12.97
C HIS A 49 0.79 0.70 -13.54
N PHE A 50 -0.30 -0.03 -13.29
CA PHE A 50 -0.45 -1.39 -13.77
C PHE A 50 -1.92 -1.71 -14.11
N SER A 51 -2.14 -2.62 -15.07
CA SER A 51 -3.48 -3.04 -15.48
C SER A 51 -4.21 -3.83 -14.39
N ASN A 52 -5.54 -3.81 -14.42
CA ASN A 52 -6.41 -4.63 -13.57
C ASN A 52 -6.55 -6.06 -14.13
N ASP A 53 -5.42 -6.73 -14.35
CA ASP A 53 -5.32 -8.11 -14.77
C ASP A 53 -4.07 -8.77 -14.14
N ASP A 54 -3.94 -10.10 -14.29
CA ASP A 54 -2.84 -10.86 -13.69
C ASP A 54 -1.46 -10.41 -14.17
N ALA A 55 -1.36 -9.98 -15.43
CA ALA A 55 -0.12 -9.47 -16.01
C ALA A 55 0.28 -8.14 -15.36
N GLY A 56 -0.67 -7.22 -15.19
CA GLY A 56 -0.46 -5.97 -14.46
C GLY A 56 -0.10 -6.21 -13.00
N PHE A 57 -0.80 -7.11 -12.32
CA PHE A 57 -0.47 -7.44 -10.93
C PHE A 57 0.93 -8.05 -10.79
N SER A 58 1.38 -8.82 -11.77
CA SER A 58 2.74 -9.37 -11.78
C SER A 58 3.83 -8.28 -11.80
N LEU A 59 3.55 -7.10 -12.39
CA LEU A 59 4.47 -5.96 -12.36
C LEU A 59 4.64 -5.36 -10.96
N LEU A 60 3.64 -5.50 -10.08
CA LEU A 60 3.73 -5.04 -8.70
C LEU A 60 4.63 -5.94 -7.83
N LEU A 61 4.79 -7.21 -8.21
CA LEU A 61 5.51 -8.22 -7.43
C LEU A 61 7.00 -8.38 -7.82
N GLN A 62 7.44 -7.73 -8.90
CA GLN A 62 8.83 -7.73 -9.37
C GLN A 62 9.69 -6.72 -8.62
#